data_AF-A0A4Q2XNJ3-F1
#
_entry.id   AF-A0A4Q2XNJ3-F1
#
_cell.length_a   1.000
_cell.length_b   1.000
_cell.length_c   1.000
_cell.angle_alpha   90.00
_cell.angle_beta   90.00
_cell.angle_gamma   90.00
#
_symmetry.space_group_name_H-M   'P 1'
#
loop_
_entity.id
_entity.type
_entity.pdbx_description
1 polymer ?
#
loop_
_entity_poly.entity_id
_entity_poly.type
_entity_poly.pdbx_seq_one_letter_code
_entity_poly.pdbx_strand_id
1 'polypeptide(L)'
;MQGYILPFGPVEAGSGAESTVTEEYVAVAMGYYRNLESDPLGIQFRCCRRKGTWTGVQVNLAHAVGIYDFVTTSRPVWAGGRFWIAWVRQLGTEGSFTWTTVLTGLDPVTGIVESHDLPGISHWNTNVALAVNTRQTLCAAWAPSMDGSYAGRARIVTAVFPTRPAVPPWR
;
A
#
# COMPACT_ATOMS: atom_id res chain seq x y z
N MET A 1 -26.83 -5.04 -11.50
CA MET A 1 -25.59 -5.27 -10.73
C MET A 1 -25.89 -5.01 -9.27
N GLN A 2 -25.90 -6.03 -8.42
CA GLN A 2 -26.07 -5.87 -6.97
C GLN A 2 -24.80 -5.24 -6.40
N GLY A 3 -24.89 -4.00 -5.95
CA GLY A 3 -23.80 -3.31 -5.26
C GLY A 3 -23.56 -4.00 -3.92
N TYR A 4 -22.38 -4.58 -3.73
CA TYR A 4 -21.95 -5.08 -2.44
C TYR A 4 -21.56 -3.87 -1.59
N ILE A 5 -22.32 -3.58 -0.54
CA ILE A 5 -21.93 -2.61 0.48
C ILE A 5 -20.74 -3.23 1.21
N LEU A 6 -19.53 -2.74 0.94
CA LEU A 6 -18.36 -3.11 1.71
C LEU A 6 -18.59 -2.63 3.17
N PRO A 7 -18.15 -3.37 4.19
CA PRO A 7 -18.26 -2.97 5.59
C PRO A 7 -17.37 -1.75 5.95
N PHE A 8 -16.67 -1.19 4.98
CA PHE A 8 -16.03 0.10 5.10
C PHE A 8 -17.01 1.18 4.65
N GLY A 9 -17.10 2.29 5.39
CA GLY A 9 -17.82 3.47 4.92
C GLY A 9 -17.42 3.86 3.49
N PRO A 10 -18.22 4.67 2.79
CA PRO A 10 -17.99 5.00 1.39
C PRO A 10 -16.53 5.39 1.16
N VAL A 11 -15.91 4.83 0.12
CA VAL A 11 -14.63 5.32 -0.38
C VAL A 11 -14.89 6.75 -0.83
N GLU A 12 -14.36 7.74 -0.09
CA GLU A 12 -14.62 9.15 -0.39
C GLU A 12 -14.13 9.47 -1.81
N ALA A 13 -15.01 10.08 -2.61
CA ALA A 13 -14.69 10.49 -3.97
C ALA A 13 -13.51 11.48 -3.92
N GLY A 14 -12.48 11.25 -4.75
CA GLY A 14 -11.27 12.07 -4.77
C GLY A 14 -10.12 11.56 -3.89
N SER A 15 -10.32 10.50 -3.10
CA SER A 15 -9.20 9.79 -2.48
C SER A 15 -8.52 8.89 -3.53
N GLY A 16 -7.19 8.97 -3.66
CA GLY A 16 -6.37 8.05 -4.47
C GLY A 16 -6.44 6.64 -3.89
N ALA A 17 -7.56 5.96 -4.13
CA ALA A 17 -7.90 4.67 -3.56
C ALA A 17 -7.69 3.57 -4.60
N GLU A 18 -6.82 2.65 -4.27
CA GLU A 18 -6.56 1.45 -5.08
C GLU A 18 -7.15 0.24 -4.38
N SER A 19 -7.77 -0.67 -5.14
CA SER A 19 -8.44 -1.84 -4.57
C SER A 19 -8.10 -3.14 -5.29
N THR A 20 -8.13 -4.23 -4.52
CA THR A 20 -7.97 -5.59 -5.02
C THR A 20 -9.04 -6.49 -4.42
N VAL A 21 -9.66 -7.29 -5.29
CA VAL A 21 -10.73 -8.22 -4.93
C VAL A 21 -10.24 -9.64 -5.18
N THR A 22 -10.36 -10.50 -4.18
CA THR A 22 -10.20 -11.95 -4.30
C THR A 22 -11.57 -12.63 -4.28
N GLU A 23 -11.59 -13.96 -4.34
CA GLU A 23 -12.84 -14.72 -4.16
C GLU A 23 -13.46 -14.47 -2.78
N GLU A 24 -12.61 -14.36 -1.75
CA GLU A 24 -13.04 -14.31 -0.35
C GLU A 24 -12.96 -12.92 0.28
N TYR A 25 -12.09 -12.04 -0.21
CA TYR A 25 -11.76 -10.78 0.44
C TYR A 25 -11.72 -9.60 -0.54
N VAL A 26 -11.82 -8.40 0.02
CA VAL A 26 -11.58 -7.12 -0.66
C VAL A 26 -10.58 -6.34 0.18
N ALA A 27 -9.59 -5.74 -0.46
CA ALA A 27 -8.67 -4.81 0.18
C ALA A 27 -8.64 -3.48 -0.56
N VAL A 28 -8.46 -2.40 0.20
CA VAL A 28 -8.37 -1.02 -0.28
C VAL A 28 -7.20 -0.34 0.40
N ALA A 29 -6.33 0.30 -0.37
CA ALA A 29 -5.31 1.22 0.13
C ALA A 29 -5.69 2.64 -0.30
N MET A 30 -5.66 3.56 0.66
CA MET A 30 -6.15 4.92 0.51
C MET A 30 -5.19 5.89 1.18
N GLY A 31 -4.76 6.95 0.48
CA GLY A 31 -4.16 8.10 1.13
C GLY A 31 -5.23 8.86 1.94
N TYR A 32 -4.97 9.16 3.20
CA TYR A 32 -5.85 10.01 4.00
C TYR A 32 -5.28 11.43 4.07
N TYR A 33 -6.11 12.40 3.73
CA TYR A 33 -5.73 13.79 3.56
C TYR A 33 -6.41 14.67 4.62
N ARG A 34 -5.81 15.81 4.97
CA ARG A 34 -6.51 16.80 5.80
C ARG A 34 -7.61 17.49 4.99
N ASN A 35 -7.34 17.73 3.71
CA ASN A 35 -8.24 18.23 2.67
C ASN A 35 -7.70 17.84 1.28
N LEU A 36 -8.50 17.98 0.22
CA LEU A 36 -8.15 17.52 -1.14
C LEU A 36 -6.90 18.20 -1.75
N GLU A 37 -6.39 19.29 -1.17
CA GLU A 37 -5.23 20.05 -1.66
C GLU A 37 -3.98 19.85 -0.79
N SER A 38 -4.05 18.96 0.21
CA SER A 38 -2.97 18.72 1.17
C SER A 38 -2.16 17.46 0.85
N ASP A 39 -0.96 17.37 1.41
CA ASP A 39 -0.19 16.13 1.40
C ASP A 39 -0.91 15.05 2.23
N PRO A 40 -0.81 13.76 1.84
CA PRO A 40 -1.42 12.70 2.61
C PRO A 40 -0.79 12.66 4.01
N LEU A 41 -1.63 12.73 5.03
CA LEU A 41 -1.19 12.57 6.42
C LEU A 41 -0.74 11.12 6.71
N GLY A 42 -1.12 10.17 5.85
CA GLY A 42 -0.70 8.77 5.86
C GLY A 42 -1.51 7.90 4.92
N ILE A 43 -1.35 6.58 5.05
CA ILE A 43 -2.10 5.59 4.27
C ILE A 43 -2.99 4.78 5.20
N GLN A 44 -4.23 4.57 4.77
CA GLN A 44 -5.14 3.65 5.40
C GLN A 44 -5.27 2.40 4.54
N PHE A 45 -4.97 1.25 5.15
CA PHE A 45 -5.04 -0.04 4.51
C PHE A 45 -6.14 -0.88 5.17
N ARG A 46 -7.18 -1.17 4.40
CA ARG A 46 -8.41 -1.82 4.85
C ARG A 46 -8.59 -3.14 4.13
N CYS A 47 -9.05 -4.18 4.81
CA CYS A 47 -9.48 -5.41 4.16
C CYS A 47 -10.63 -6.12 4.88
N CYS A 48 -11.59 -6.64 4.13
CA CYS A 48 -12.76 -7.31 4.67
C CYS A 48 -13.09 -8.56 3.86
N ARG A 49 -13.94 -9.42 4.43
CA ARG A 49 -14.52 -10.52 3.70
C ARG A 49 -15.52 -9.99 2.66
N ARG A 50 -15.55 -10.59 1.48
CA ARG A 50 -16.45 -10.23 0.38
C ARG A 50 -17.90 -10.64 0.64
N LYS A 51 -18.12 -11.67 1.45
CA LYS A 51 -19.42 -12.23 1.80
C LYS A 51 -19.54 -12.40 3.32
N GLY A 52 -20.74 -12.16 3.84
CA GLY A 52 -21.08 -12.28 5.26
C GLY A 52 -20.88 -10.99 6.05
N THR A 53 -21.17 -11.05 7.35
CA THR A 53 -21.01 -9.94 8.30
C THR A 53 -19.71 -10.12 9.07
N TRP A 54 -18.63 -9.56 8.56
CA TRP A 54 -17.35 -9.53 9.26
C TRP A 54 -16.86 -8.10 9.37
N THR A 55 -16.44 -7.71 10.58
CA THR A 55 -15.84 -6.40 10.83
C THR A 55 -14.58 -6.31 9.99
N GLY A 56 -14.51 -5.32 9.11
CA GLY A 56 -13.32 -5.11 8.31
C GLY A 56 -12.11 -4.81 9.20
N VAL A 57 -10.94 -5.29 8.79
CA VAL A 57 -9.67 -4.93 9.41
C VAL A 57 -9.19 -3.63 8.79
N GLN A 58 -8.70 -2.72 9.62
CA GLN A 58 -8.11 -1.45 9.19
C GLN A 58 -6.81 -1.21 9.95
N VAL A 59 -5.79 -0.79 9.22
CA VAL A 59 -4.55 -0.24 9.79
C VAL A 59 -4.29 1.14 9.20
N ASN A 60 -3.90 2.07 10.06
CA ASN A 60 -3.36 3.36 9.63
C ASN A 60 -1.82 3.22 9.64
N LEU A 61 -1.21 3.42 8.49
CA LEU A 61 0.23 3.42 8.31
C LEU A 61 0.77 4.82 8.60
N ALA A 62 2.08 4.91 8.88
CA ALA A 62 2.73 6.16 9.24
C ALA A 62 2.62 7.21 8.13
N HIS A 63 3.17 8.41 8.39
CA HIS A 63 3.19 9.50 7.42
C HIS A 63 3.73 9.02 6.08
N ALA A 64 2.80 8.92 5.13
CA ALA A 64 3.09 8.67 3.75
C ALA A 64 3.71 9.94 3.21
N VAL A 65 4.75 9.77 2.40
CA VAL A 65 5.34 10.92 1.75
C VAL A 65 4.41 11.34 0.62
N GLY A 66 4.26 12.63 0.38
CA GLY A 66 3.60 13.15 -0.80
C GLY A 66 3.82 14.65 -0.82
N ILE A 67 4.02 15.21 -2.00
CA ILE A 67 3.82 16.62 -2.29
C ILE A 67 2.94 16.63 -3.53
N TYR A 68 1.75 17.23 -3.49
CA TYR A 68 0.70 17.15 -4.54
C TYR A 68 0.00 15.77 -4.68
N ASP A 69 -0.71 15.54 -5.81
CA ASP A 69 -1.51 14.35 -6.15
C ASP A 69 -0.69 13.06 -6.44
N PHE A 70 0.59 12.97 -6.04
CA PHE A 70 1.40 11.79 -6.31
C PHE A 70 1.05 10.65 -5.35
N VAL A 71 0.47 9.58 -5.90
CA VAL A 71 0.11 8.38 -5.15
C VAL A 71 1.39 7.63 -4.75
N THR A 72 1.76 7.72 -3.47
CA THR A 72 2.96 7.05 -2.94
C THR A 72 2.70 5.65 -2.40
N THR A 73 1.62 5.00 -2.86
CA THR A 73 1.25 3.64 -2.51
C THR A 73 0.90 2.83 -3.76
N SER A 74 1.26 1.56 -3.77
CA SER A 74 0.82 0.63 -4.79
C SER A 74 -0.62 0.21 -4.56
N ARG A 75 -1.25 -0.35 -5.60
CA ARG A 75 -2.44 -1.19 -5.42
C ARG A 75 -2.15 -2.38 -4.50
N PRO A 76 -3.09 -2.80 -3.64
CA PRO A 76 -2.95 -4.03 -2.87
C PRO A 76 -2.75 -5.25 -3.77
N VAL A 77 -1.97 -6.24 -3.35
CA VAL A 77 -1.86 -7.53 -4.04
C VAL A 77 -2.04 -8.67 -3.05
N TRP A 78 -2.64 -9.76 -3.50
CA TRP A 78 -2.83 -10.95 -2.68
C TRP A 78 -1.68 -11.94 -2.87
N ALA A 79 -1.00 -12.30 -1.79
CA ALA A 79 0.08 -13.28 -1.83
C ALA A 79 0.29 -13.93 -0.45
N GLY A 80 0.45 -15.25 -0.43
CA GLY A 80 0.76 -15.98 0.83
C GLY A 80 -0.32 -15.86 1.91
N GLY A 81 -1.59 -15.72 1.52
CA GLY A 81 -2.72 -15.55 2.46
C GLY A 81 -2.86 -14.15 3.06
N ARG A 82 -2.15 -13.16 2.51
CA ARG A 82 -2.13 -11.78 3.00
C ARG A 82 -2.34 -10.80 1.86
N PHE A 83 -2.82 -9.61 2.19
CA PHE A 83 -2.73 -8.47 1.28
C PHE A 83 -1.44 -7.71 1.53
N TRP A 84 -0.82 -7.26 0.45
CA TRP A 84 0.44 -6.52 0.48
C TRP A 84 0.31 -5.22 -0.28
N ILE A 85 0.94 -4.17 0.24
CA ILE A 85 1.13 -2.88 -0.44
C ILE A 85 2.59 -2.45 -0.30
N ALA A 86 3.08 -1.71 -1.28
CA ALA A 86 4.35 -1.01 -1.20
C ALA A 86 4.07 0.49 -1.18
N TRP A 87 4.69 1.23 -0.26
CA TRP A 87 4.44 2.65 -0.09
C TRP A 87 5.67 3.42 0.37
N VAL A 88 5.68 4.75 0.24
CA VAL A 88 6.84 5.57 0.60
C VAL A 88 6.65 6.20 1.98
N ARG A 89 7.66 6.05 2.83
CA ARG A 89 7.73 6.61 4.18
C ARG A 89 8.90 7.59 4.31
N GLN A 90 8.70 8.68 5.04
CA GLN A 90 9.77 9.58 5.47
C GLN A 90 10.50 8.99 6.67
N LEU A 91 11.83 9.05 6.65
CA LEU A 91 12.72 8.70 7.74
C LEU A 91 13.50 9.92 8.21
N GLY A 92 13.79 10.01 9.51
CA GLY A 92 14.57 11.09 10.09
C GLY A 92 13.74 12.26 10.63
N THR A 93 14.44 13.27 11.14
CA THR A 93 13.87 14.48 11.74
C THR A 93 13.90 15.65 10.76
N GLU A 94 13.19 16.72 11.11
CA GLU A 94 13.16 17.97 10.33
C GLU A 94 14.58 18.46 10.01
N GLY A 95 14.85 18.79 8.74
CA GLY A 95 16.17 19.20 8.24
C GLY A 95 17.13 18.07 7.81
N SER A 96 16.81 16.80 8.10
CA SER A 96 17.62 15.64 7.66
C SER A 96 16.75 14.41 7.39
N PHE A 97 15.77 14.57 6.50
CA PHE A 97 14.92 13.45 6.10
C PHE A 97 15.48 12.68 4.89
N THR A 98 15.25 11.38 4.90
CA THR A 98 15.39 10.50 3.75
C THR A 98 14.07 9.80 3.47
N TRP A 99 13.93 9.20 2.29
CA TRP A 99 12.73 8.47 1.93
C TRP A 99 13.06 7.02 1.66
N THR A 100 12.20 6.13 2.15
CA THR A 100 12.31 4.69 1.95
C THR A 100 11.00 4.15 1.41
N THR A 101 11.09 3.09 0.60
CA THR A 101 9.92 2.33 0.18
C THR A 101 9.72 1.20 1.18
N VAL A 102 8.51 1.06 1.73
CA VAL A 102 8.13 0.08 2.73
C VAL A 102 7.16 -0.90 2.09
N LEU A 103 7.41 -2.19 2.26
CA LEU A 103 6.44 -3.25 1.96
C LEU A 103 5.68 -3.59 3.23
N THR A 104 4.35 -3.43 3.20
CA THR A 104 3.48 -3.75 4.34
C THR A 104 2.51 -4.87 3.97
N GLY A 105 2.49 -5.92 4.79
CA GLY A 105 1.57 -7.04 4.71
C GLY A 105 0.48 -6.95 5.78
N LEU A 106 -0.75 -7.31 5.42
CA LEU A 106 -1.91 -7.37 6.30
C LEU A 106 -2.59 -8.73 6.16
N ASP A 107 -2.69 -9.44 7.28
CA ASP A 107 -3.50 -10.65 7.39
C ASP A 107 -4.97 -10.26 7.61
N PRO A 108 -5.88 -10.58 6.67
CA PRO A 108 -7.29 -10.19 6.79
C PRO A 108 -8.07 -10.98 7.85
N VAL A 109 -7.53 -12.10 8.34
CA VAL A 109 -8.17 -12.96 9.35
C VAL A 109 -7.80 -12.48 10.74
N THR A 110 -6.52 -12.25 10.99
CA THR A 110 -6.00 -11.94 12.33
C THR A 110 -5.78 -10.45 12.55
N GLY A 111 -5.71 -9.66 11.48
CA GLY A 111 -5.32 -8.26 11.52
C GLY A 111 -3.83 -8.02 11.82
N ILE A 112 -3.01 -9.08 11.82
CA ILE A 112 -1.57 -8.95 12.01
C ILE A 112 -0.97 -8.17 10.83
N VAL A 113 -0.18 -7.16 11.16
CA VAL A 113 0.54 -6.31 10.21
C VAL A 113 2.04 -6.59 10.31
N GLU A 114 2.70 -6.70 9.17
CA GLU A 114 4.17 -6.73 9.09
C GLU A 114 4.67 -5.68 8.11
N SER A 115 5.86 -5.15 8.32
CA SER A 115 6.45 -4.15 7.45
C SER A 115 7.94 -4.35 7.29
N HIS A 116 8.42 -4.16 6.07
CA HIS A 116 9.81 -4.33 5.68
C HIS A 116 10.27 -3.14 4.85
N ASP A 117 11.38 -2.52 5.25
CA ASP A 117 12.02 -1.51 4.42
C ASP A 117 12.65 -2.22 3.20
N LEU A 118 12.33 -1.73 2.01
CA LEU A 118 12.88 -2.25 0.76
C LEU A 118 14.25 -1.61 0.49
N PRO A 119 15.16 -2.33 -0.19
CA PRO A 119 16.50 -1.82 -0.46
C PRO A 119 16.46 -0.64 -1.43
N GLY A 120 17.36 0.32 -1.22
CA GLY A 120 17.51 1.51 -2.07
C GLY A 120 16.84 2.74 -1.48
N ILE A 121 17.32 3.92 -1.89
CA ILE A 121 16.76 5.20 -1.50
C ILE A 121 15.55 5.49 -2.37
N SER A 122 14.44 5.88 -1.75
CA SER A 122 13.23 6.34 -2.43
C SER A 122 13.23 7.87 -2.55
N HIS A 123 12.20 8.42 -3.17
CA HIS A 123 11.97 9.85 -3.26
C HIS A 123 10.52 10.19 -2.95
N TRP A 124 10.29 11.43 -2.53
CA TRP A 124 8.95 11.92 -2.18
C TRP A 124 7.94 11.87 -3.32
N ASN A 125 8.38 11.92 -4.59
CA ASN A 125 7.54 11.89 -5.80
C ASN A 125 7.54 10.51 -6.50
N THR A 126 7.81 9.44 -5.76
CA THR A 126 7.98 8.11 -6.33
C THR A 126 6.64 7.44 -6.62
N ASN A 127 6.48 6.94 -7.85
CA ASN A 127 5.43 5.99 -8.18
C ASN A 127 5.89 4.59 -7.81
N VAL A 128 5.05 3.84 -7.10
CA VAL A 128 5.35 2.48 -6.63
C VAL A 128 4.36 1.49 -7.22
N ALA A 129 4.87 0.45 -7.87
CA ALA A 129 4.10 -0.67 -8.38
C ALA A 129 4.47 -1.95 -7.63
N LEU A 130 3.46 -2.77 -7.33
CA LEU A 130 3.63 -4.06 -6.69
C LEU A 130 2.91 -5.13 -7.51
N ALA A 131 3.58 -6.24 -7.77
CA ALA A 131 3.04 -7.39 -8.47
C ALA A 131 3.38 -8.69 -7.74
N VAL A 132 2.62 -9.74 -8.00
CA VAL A 132 2.87 -11.09 -7.49
C VAL A 132 3.08 -12.04 -8.67
N ASN A 133 4.12 -12.87 -8.62
CA ASN A 133 4.34 -13.91 -9.63
C ASN A 133 3.57 -15.21 -9.30
N THR A 134 3.58 -16.17 -10.22
CA THR A 134 2.92 -17.48 -10.04
C THR A 134 3.46 -18.31 -8.87
N ARG A 135 4.67 -18.00 -8.39
CA ARG A 135 5.31 -18.63 -7.22
C ARG A 135 5.05 -17.87 -5.92
N GLN A 136 4.05 -16.99 -5.88
CA GLN A 136 3.72 -16.19 -4.69
C GLN A 136 4.89 -15.29 -4.22
N THR A 137 5.76 -14.89 -5.13
CA THR A 137 6.82 -13.91 -4.85
C THR A 137 6.32 -12.52 -5.20
N LEU A 138 6.55 -11.56 -4.30
CA LEU A 138 6.25 -10.16 -4.54
C LEU A 138 7.41 -9.50 -5.29
N CYS A 139 7.07 -8.71 -6.30
CA CYS A 139 8.00 -7.86 -7.04
C CYS A 139 7.53 -6.42 -6.90
N ALA A 140 8.30 -5.60 -6.18
CA ALA A 140 8.08 -4.16 -6.08
C ALA A 140 8.99 -3.46 -7.08
N ALA A 141 8.45 -2.51 -7.84
CA ALA A 141 9.21 -1.65 -8.73
C ALA A 141 8.82 -0.19 -8.47
N TRP A 142 9.79 0.72 -8.42
CA TRP A 142 9.49 2.13 -8.19
C TRP A 142 10.45 3.05 -8.91
N ALA A 143 9.93 4.24 -9.27
CA ALA A 143 10.70 5.30 -9.91
C ALA A 143 10.20 6.69 -9.50
N PRO A 144 11.10 7.66 -9.27
CA PRO A 144 10.72 9.05 -9.05
C PRO A 144 10.07 9.62 -10.30
N SER A 145 8.99 10.38 -10.13
CA SER A 145 8.40 11.16 -11.21
C SER A 145 9.41 12.23 -11.67
N MET A 146 9.49 12.46 -12.97
CA MET A 146 10.13 13.66 -13.50
C MET A 146 9.05 14.72 -13.71
N ASP A 147 8.90 15.62 -12.75
CA ASP A 147 8.25 16.90 -12.99
C ASP A 147 9.33 17.96 -13.26
N GLY A 148 9.11 18.84 -14.23
CA GLY A 148 10.13 19.78 -14.72
C GLY A 148 10.74 20.71 -13.64
N SER A 149 10.16 20.73 -12.44
CA SER A 149 10.60 21.47 -11.27
C SER A 149 11.75 20.81 -10.49
N TYR A 150 11.99 19.50 -10.68
CA TYR A 150 13.01 18.76 -9.93
C TYR A 150 13.82 17.87 -10.87
N ALA A 151 15.10 18.22 -11.09
CA ALA A 151 16.02 17.49 -11.96
C ALA A 151 16.51 16.14 -11.36
N GLY A 152 15.59 15.36 -10.78
CA GLY A 152 15.86 14.01 -10.30
C GLY A 152 16.24 13.10 -11.47
N ARG A 153 17.22 12.22 -11.23
CA ARG A 153 17.50 11.13 -12.18
C ARG A 153 16.46 10.04 -11.97
N ALA A 154 15.69 9.72 -13.01
CA ALA A 154 14.85 8.53 -13.02
C ALA A 154 15.72 7.31 -12.71
N ARG A 155 15.31 6.54 -11.70
CA ARG A 155 15.92 5.27 -11.31
C ARG A 155 14.82 4.26 -11.08
N ILE A 156 14.96 3.09 -11.68
CA ILE A 156 14.08 1.95 -11.40
C ILE A 156 14.79 1.07 -10.39
N VAL A 157 14.18 0.86 -9.24
CA VAL A 157 14.63 -0.14 -8.27
C VAL A 157 13.61 -1.26 -8.24
N THR A 158 14.09 -2.51 -8.22
CA THR A 158 13.25 -3.69 -8.10
C THR A 158 13.63 -4.48 -6.87
N ALA A 159 12.65 -4.83 -6.04
CA ALA A 159 12.84 -5.69 -4.88
C ALA A 159 11.95 -6.93 -4.99
N VAL A 160 12.50 -8.10 -4.64
CA VAL A 160 11.83 -9.40 -4.72
C VAL A 160 11.72 -9.98 -3.32
N PHE A 161 10.50 -10.25 -2.87
CA PHE A 161 10.21 -10.73 -1.51
C PHE A 161 9.41 -12.04 -1.56
N PRO A 162 9.95 -13.17 -1.06
CA PRO A 162 9.20 -14.41 -0.98
C PRO A 162 8.11 -14.28 0.09
N THR A 163 6.87 -14.59 -0.26
CA THR A 163 5.84 -14.73 0.78
C THR A 163 5.94 -16.12 1.40
N ARG A 164 5.75 -16.20 2.72
CA ARG A 164 5.60 -17.50 3.38
C ARG A 164 4.31 -18.13 2.87
N PRO A 165 4.29 -19.45 2.57
CA PRO A 165 3.03 -20.13 2.30
C PRO A 165 2.09 -19.97 3.49
N ALA A 166 0.81 -19.74 3.22
CA ALA A 166 -0.22 -19.78 4.25
C ALA A 166 -0.18 -21.17 4.91
N VAL A 167 0.23 -21.23 6.17
CA VAL A 167 0.02 -22.43 6.98
C VAL A 167 -1.49 -22.49 7.23
N PRO A 168 -2.20 -23.55 6.80
CA PRO A 168 -3.62 -23.67 7.12
C PRO A 168 -3.78 -23.64 8.64
N PRO A 169 -4.86 -23.04 9.18
CA PRO A 169 -5.09 -22.94 10.63
C PRO A 169 -5.34 -24.28 11.34
N TRP A 170 -5.06 -25.42 10.69
CA TRP A 170 -5.27 -26.76 11.22
C TRP A 170 -3.93 -27.53 11.23
N ARG A 171 -3.12 -27.28 12.25
CA ARG A 171 -2.10 -28.22 12.77
C ARG A 171 -2.08 -28.15 14.28
#